data_AF-A0A0B0HAT7-F1
#
_entry.id   AF-A0A0B0HAT7-F1
#
_cell.length_a   1.000
_cell.length_b   1.000
_cell.length_c   1.000
_cell.angle_alpha   90.00
_cell.angle_beta   90.00
_cell.angle_gamma   90.00
#
_symmetry.space_group_name_H-M   'P 1'
#
loop_
_entity.id
_entity.type
_entity.pdbx_description
1 polymer ?
#
loop_
_entity_poly.entity_id
_entity_poly.type
_entity_poly.pdbx_seq_one_letter_code
_entity_poly.pdbx_strand_id
1 'polypeptide(L)'
;MKTPNRKFLSVVAGLALGIGAIGTASAWYYAPSYYGPHGPNSHKQDRQGMMRDHGWAMRDLAAIIQGRKPFDRREATMLAREIEAGAGENLWRLYSPSSVASPGSRAAPSVWGSFDNFKANAAAMKESADRLADALEKRPTSEDYKQGVWVPEYSSPYGNRWGERDGGIIKEALNEYMRLNTICNACHQGYRGSRWQRW
;
A
#
# COMPACT_ATOMS: atom_id res chain seq x y z
N MET A 1 -83.53 -27.70 15.39
CA MET A 1 -82.49 -26.71 14.99
C MET A 1 -81.99 -26.06 16.28
N LYS A 2 -80.72 -26.04 16.69
CA LYS A 2 -79.39 -26.17 16.07
C LYS A 2 -78.45 -26.70 17.17
N THR A 3 -77.52 -27.60 16.82
CA THR A 3 -76.53 -28.26 17.69
C THR A 3 -75.46 -27.31 18.27
N PRO A 4 -74.86 -27.62 19.44
CA PRO A 4 -73.70 -26.90 19.98
C PRO A 4 -72.39 -27.38 19.36
N ASN A 5 -71.49 -26.44 19.05
CA ASN A 5 -70.20 -26.71 18.42
C ASN A 5 -69.09 -26.89 19.47
N ARG A 6 -68.46 -28.07 19.50
CA ARG A 6 -67.27 -28.40 20.29
C ARG A 6 -66.03 -28.18 19.42
N LYS A 7 -65.08 -27.38 19.91
CA LYS A 7 -63.63 -27.42 19.58
C LYS A 7 -62.94 -27.02 20.90
N PHE A 8 -62.41 -27.91 21.73
CA PHE A 8 -61.22 -28.77 21.61
C PHE A 8 -59.95 -28.05 21.12
N LEU A 9 -58.88 -28.28 21.91
CA LEU A 9 -57.46 -27.90 21.76
C LEU A 9 -57.12 -26.49 22.26
N SER A 10 -56.00 -26.18 22.93
CA SER A 10 -54.93 -26.92 23.64
C SER A 10 -54.09 -25.80 24.29
N VAL A 11 -53.90 -25.82 25.60
CA VAL A 11 -52.60 -26.01 26.29
C VAL A 11 -51.42 -25.16 25.77
N VAL A 12 -51.15 -24.11 26.55
CA VAL A 12 -49.84 -23.62 27.07
C VAL A 12 -48.63 -23.60 26.13
N ALA A 13 -48.11 -22.39 25.88
CA ALA A 13 -46.69 -22.06 26.02
C ALA A 13 -46.49 -20.54 26.09
N GLY A 14 -46.25 -20.02 27.30
CA GLY A 14 -45.75 -18.66 27.48
C GLY A 14 -44.27 -18.58 27.13
N LEU A 15 -43.85 -17.48 26.51
CA LEU A 15 -42.44 -17.10 26.43
C LEU A 15 -42.30 -15.59 26.20
N ALA A 16 -41.58 -14.97 27.15
CA ALA A 16 -40.66 -13.85 27.01
C ALA A 16 -41.19 -12.48 26.52
N LEU A 17 -41.48 -11.65 27.52
CA LEU A 17 -40.86 -10.34 27.78
C LEU A 17 -40.31 -9.58 26.55
N GLY A 18 -41.03 -8.52 26.20
CA GLY A 18 -40.51 -7.44 25.39
C GLY A 18 -39.38 -6.70 26.10
N ILE A 19 -38.27 -6.53 25.39
CA ILE A 19 -37.28 -5.48 25.65
C ILE A 19 -37.05 -4.80 24.31
N GLY A 20 -37.62 -3.60 24.16
CA GLY A 20 -37.26 -2.67 23.10
C GLY A 20 -35.86 -2.15 23.39
N ALA A 21 -34.87 -2.70 22.70
CA ALA A 21 -33.56 -2.06 22.60
C ALA A 21 -33.62 -1.04 21.46
N ILE A 22 -33.90 0.22 21.80
CA ILE A 22 -33.50 1.35 20.98
C ILE A 22 -31.96 1.35 21.03
N GLY A 23 -31.34 0.71 20.04
CA GLY A 23 -29.90 0.72 19.85
C GLY A 23 -29.48 2.14 19.46
N THR A 24 -29.10 2.95 20.45
CA THR A 24 -28.46 4.23 20.18
C THR A 24 -27.10 3.95 19.55
N ALA A 25 -26.91 4.40 18.32
CA ALA A 25 -25.63 4.46 17.63
C ALA A 25 -24.69 5.42 18.37
N SER A 26 -24.06 4.96 19.45
CA SER A 26 -23.16 5.76 20.30
C SER A 26 -21.80 5.09 20.52
N ALA A 27 -21.35 4.25 19.58
CA ALA A 27 -20.03 3.64 19.63
C ALA A 27 -18.91 4.41 18.90
N TRP A 28 -19.21 5.53 18.22
CA TRP A 28 -18.19 6.29 17.47
C TRP A 28 -17.37 7.28 18.31
N TYR A 29 -17.66 7.43 19.61
CA TYR A 29 -17.00 8.45 20.46
C TYR A 29 -15.97 7.90 21.46
N TYR A 30 -15.75 6.58 21.53
CA TYR A 30 -14.71 5.99 22.37
C TYR A 30 -13.77 5.10 21.52
N ALA A 31 -13.07 5.72 20.57
CA ALA A 31 -11.87 5.09 20.01
C ALA A 31 -10.69 5.36 20.98
N PRO A 32 -9.88 4.34 21.32
CA PRO A 32 -8.67 4.53 22.11
C PRO A 32 -7.80 5.61 21.45
N SER A 33 -7.33 6.54 22.27
CA SER A 33 -6.40 7.59 21.89
C SER A 33 -5.11 6.96 21.32
N TYR A 34 -5.04 6.79 19.99
CA TYR A 34 -3.80 6.54 19.23
C TYR A 34 -2.89 7.79 19.25
N TYR A 35 -2.67 8.36 20.43
CA TYR A 35 -1.79 9.51 20.65
C TYR A 35 -0.39 8.99 20.92
N GLY A 36 0.40 8.83 19.86
CA GLY A 36 1.84 8.96 20.00
C GLY A 36 2.21 10.41 20.38
N PRO A 37 3.48 10.70 20.68
CA PRO A 37 3.96 12.05 21.00
C PRO A 37 3.76 13.10 19.88
N HIS A 38 3.22 12.68 18.74
CA HIS A 38 2.98 13.45 17.54
C HIS A 38 1.47 13.54 17.28
N GLY A 39 0.93 14.76 17.21
CA GLY A 39 -0.49 14.98 16.92
C GLY A 39 -0.93 14.57 15.50
N PRO A 40 -2.22 14.70 15.17
CA PRO A 40 -2.77 14.29 13.87
C PRO A 40 -2.12 14.96 12.65
N ASN A 41 -1.67 16.22 12.82
CA ASN A 41 -0.99 16.97 11.77
C ASN A 41 0.40 16.44 11.47
N SER A 42 1.17 16.02 12.48
CA SER A 42 2.47 15.37 12.29
C SER A 42 2.31 14.03 11.59
N HIS A 43 1.40 13.16 12.00
CA HIS A 43 1.17 11.89 11.28
C HIS A 43 0.78 12.09 9.80
N LYS A 44 -0.03 13.13 9.51
CA LYS A 44 -0.32 13.53 8.12
C LYS A 44 0.95 13.97 7.39
N GLN A 45 1.76 14.84 8.00
CA GLN A 45 2.98 15.36 7.40
C GLN A 45 3.98 14.24 7.14
N ASP A 46 4.20 13.37 8.13
CA ASP A 46 5.11 12.23 8.07
C ASP A 46 4.75 11.31 6.92
N ARG A 47 3.49 10.86 6.81
CA ARG A 47 3.09 9.98 5.71
C ARG A 47 3.14 10.65 4.35
N GLN A 48 2.83 11.96 4.27
CA GLN A 48 2.92 12.69 2.99
C GLN A 48 4.37 12.92 2.56
N GLY A 49 5.27 13.12 3.52
CA GLY A 49 6.71 13.15 3.28
C GLY A 49 7.21 11.81 2.78
N MET A 50 6.92 10.74 3.52
CA MET A 50 7.26 9.37 3.16
C MET A 50 6.75 8.97 1.77
N MET A 51 5.48 9.26 1.43
CA MET A 51 4.94 8.99 0.09
C MET A 51 5.61 9.81 -1.02
N ARG A 52 6.07 11.02 -0.71
CA ARG A 52 6.82 11.84 -1.67
C ARG A 52 8.20 11.24 -1.92
N ASP A 53 8.87 10.80 -0.86
CA ASP A 53 10.21 10.19 -0.93
C ASP A 53 10.13 8.86 -1.72
N HIS A 54 9.12 8.01 -1.46
CA HIS A 54 8.83 6.85 -2.29
C HIS A 54 8.54 7.21 -3.76
N GLY A 55 7.84 8.32 -4.00
CA GLY A 55 7.59 8.83 -5.34
C GLY A 55 8.89 9.22 -6.07
N TRP A 56 9.86 9.81 -5.37
CA TRP A 56 11.17 10.11 -5.93
C TRP A 56 11.96 8.83 -6.22
N ALA A 57 11.98 7.87 -5.30
CA ALA A 57 12.64 6.59 -5.49
C ALA A 57 12.08 5.81 -6.69
N MET A 58 10.75 5.71 -6.81
CA MET A 58 10.11 5.07 -7.96
C MET A 58 10.42 5.77 -9.29
N ARG A 59 10.48 7.11 -9.29
CA ARG A 59 10.86 7.88 -10.49
C ARG A 59 12.30 7.60 -10.91
N ASP A 60 13.21 7.50 -9.96
CA ASP A 60 14.62 7.24 -10.25
C ASP A 60 14.86 5.79 -10.70
N LEU A 61 14.19 4.81 -10.07
CA LEU A 61 14.14 3.43 -10.56
C LEU A 61 13.59 3.36 -12.00
N ALA A 62 12.52 4.11 -12.30
CA ALA A 62 11.97 4.18 -13.65
C ALA A 62 12.98 4.73 -14.66
N ALA A 63 13.71 5.79 -14.29
CA ALA A 63 14.73 6.40 -15.15
C ALA A 63 15.91 5.45 -15.42
N ILE A 64 16.34 4.68 -14.42
CA ILE A 64 17.35 3.62 -14.57
C ILE A 64 16.83 2.52 -15.51
N ILE A 65 15.64 2.00 -15.24
CA ILE A 65 15.02 0.94 -16.06
C ILE A 65 14.82 1.39 -17.50
N GLN A 66 14.50 2.66 -17.74
CA GLN A 66 14.29 3.17 -19.10
C GLN A 66 15.58 3.65 -19.78
N GLY A 67 16.75 3.42 -19.18
CA GLY A 67 18.04 3.85 -19.74
C GLY A 67 18.29 5.36 -19.72
N ARG A 68 17.44 6.14 -19.05
CA ARG A 68 17.61 7.60 -18.92
C ARG A 68 18.66 7.96 -17.86
N LYS A 69 18.93 7.06 -16.92
CA LYS A 69 20.03 7.12 -15.95
C LYS A 69 20.94 5.90 -16.14
N PRO A 70 22.25 6.02 -15.89
CA PRO A 70 23.13 4.85 -15.88
C PRO A 70 22.68 3.90 -14.75
N PHE A 71 22.83 2.60 -14.97
CA PHE A 71 22.56 1.62 -13.93
C PHE A 71 23.76 1.48 -13.01
N ASP A 72 23.60 1.98 -11.79
CA ASP A 72 24.42 1.64 -10.63
C ASP A 72 23.60 0.67 -9.77
N ARG A 73 24.15 -0.53 -9.53
CA ARG A 73 23.45 -1.59 -8.83
C ARG A 73 23.15 -1.24 -7.37
N ARG A 74 24.11 -0.60 -6.72
CA ARG A 74 24.00 -0.19 -5.32
C ARG A 74 22.97 0.92 -5.18
N GLU A 75 22.99 1.92 -6.05
CA GLU A 75 21.99 2.99 -6.09
C GLU A 75 20.59 2.41 -6.27
N ALA A 76 20.37 1.57 -7.29
CA ALA A 76 19.07 0.97 -7.55
C ALA A 76 18.56 0.15 -6.34
N THR A 77 19.45 -0.62 -5.73
CA THR A 77 19.13 -1.40 -4.52
C THR A 77 18.73 -0.49 -3.36
N MET A 78 19.50 0.58 -3.10
CA MET A 78 19.19 1.54 -2.03
C MET A 78 17.81 2.20 -2.24
N LEU A 79 17.47 2.59 -3.48
CA LEU A 79 16.16 3.15 -3.79
C LEU A 79 15.00 2.18 -3.45
N ALA A 80 15.17 0.89 -3.74
CA ALA A 80 14.17 -0.12 -3.37
C ALA A 80 14.09 -0.32 -1.85
N ARG A 81 15.23 -0.33 -1.14
CA ARG A 81 15.31 -0.41 0.33
C ARG A 81 14.68 0.80 1.03
N GLU A 82 14.81 2.01 0.47
CA GLU A 82 14.14 3.20 0.99
C GLU A 82 12.61 3.06 0.96
N ILE A 83 12.08 2.47 -0.12
CA ILE A 83 10.65 2.16 -0.23
C ILE A 83 10.24 1.12 0.81
N GLU A 84 11.02 0.04 0.92
CA GLU A 84 10.80 -1.07 1.86
C GLU A 84 10.79 -0.60 3.34
N ALA A 85 11.68 0.32 3.69
CA ALA A 85 11.82 0.87 5.04
C ALA A 85 10.61 1.72 5.45
N GLY A 86 10.02 2.48 4.52
CA GLY A 86 8.83 3.30 4.77
C GLY A 86 7.50 2.55 4.63
N ALA A 87 7.48 1.40 3.96
CA ALA A 87 6.26 0.63 3.72
C ALA A 87 5.77 -0.19 4.94
N GLY A 88 4.71 -0.99 4.76
CA GLY A 88 4.19 -1.87 5.79
C GLY A 88 3.63 -1.12 7.00
N GLU A 89 4.00 -1.57 8.20
CA GLU A 89 3.58 -0.96 9.46
C GLU A 89 4.06 0.47 9.67
N ASN A 90 5.26 0.79 9.18
CA ASN A 90 5.78 2.16 9.22
C ASN A 90 4.88 3.14 8.48
N LEU A 91 4.20 2.67 7.44
CA LEU A 91 3.22 3.44 6.70
C LEU A 91 1.86 3.48 7.41
N TRP A 92 1.24 2.32 7.63
CA TRP A 92 -0.18 2.29 7.99
C TRP A 92 -0.45 2.88 9.38
N ARG A 93 0.52 2.84 10.30
CA ARG A 93 0.39 3.45 11.65
C ARG A 93 0.22 4.97 11.63
N LEU A 94 0.61 5.63 10.54
CA LEU A 94 0.45 7.07 10.34
C LEU A 94 -0.97 7.46 9.89
N TYR A 95 -1.83 6.48 9.62
CA TYR A 95 -3.23 6.68 9.29
C TYR A 95 -4.05 6.51 10.56
N SER A 96 -4.39 7.64 11.20
CA SER A 96 -5.42 7.72 12.25
C SER A 96 -6.67 8.42 11.69
N PRO A 97 -7.87 8.24 12.29
CA PRO A 97 -9.07 8.92 11.82
C PRO A 97 -8.87 10.44 11.77
N SER A 98 -8.20 11.00 12.77
CA SER A 98 -7.85 12.42 12.85
C SER A 98 -6.82 12.84 11.80
N SER A 99 -5.80 12.03 11.49
CA SER A 99 -4.83 12.37 10.44
C SER A 99 -5.47 12.31 9.05
N VAL A 100 -6.38 11.36 8.80
CA VAL A 100 -7.16 11.26 7.56
C VAL A 100 -8.09 12.45 7.36
N ALA A 101 -8.83 12.86 8.41
CA ALA A 101 -9.76 13.99 8.35
C ALA A 101 -9.09 15.38 8.40
N SER A 102 -7.80 15.45 8.73
CA SER A 102 -7.11 16.73 8.91
C SER A 102 -7.03 17.57 7.61
N PRO A 103 -7.09 18.91 7.71
CA PRO A 103 -6.96 19.80 6.55
C PRO A 103 -5.69 19.52 5.73
N GLY A 104 -5.83 19.51 4.40
CA GLY A 104 -4.74 19.20 3.48
C GLY A 104 -4.36 17.72 3.39
N SER A 105 -5.06 16.83 4.09
CA SER A 105 -4.92 15.39 3.88
C SER A 105 -5.29 15.00 2.44
N ARG A 106 -4.51 14.06 1.89
CA ARG A 106 -4.76 13.43 0.58
C ARG A 106 -5.39 12.05 0.69
N ALA A 107 -5.51 11.51 1.91
CA ALA A 107 -6.12 10.22 2.15
C ALA A 107 -7.65 10.32 2.00
N ALA A 108 -8.27 9.31 1.40
CA ALA A 108 -9.71 9.18 1.32
C ALA A 108 -10.27 8.58 2.62
N PRO A 109 -11.52 8.89 3.00
CA PRO A 109 -12.20 8.24 4.13
C PRO A 109 -12.29 6.71 3.98
N SER A 110 -12.25 6.19 2.75
CA SER A 110 -12.27 4.75 2.43
C SER A 110 -11.15 3.94 3.09
N VAL A 111 -10.06 4.59 3.53
CA VAL A 111 -9.02 3.96 4.37
C VAL A 111 -9.65 3.22 5.55
N TRP A 112 -10.64 3.84 6.22
CA TRP A 112 -11.29 3.26 7.40
C TRP A 112 -12.40 2.27 7.06
N GLY A 113 -13.06 2.42 5.91
CA GLY A 113 -14.06 1.47 5.44
C GLY A 113 -13.48 0.12 5.04
N SER A 114 -12.16 0.04 4.81
CA SER A 114 -11.47 -1.20 4.44
C SER A 114 -10.03 -1.20 4.97
N PHE A 115 -9.86 -0.94 6.26
CA PHE A 115 -8.53 -0.72 6.85
C PHE A 115 -7.64 -1.96 6.81
N ASP A 116 -8.20 -3.17 6.91
CA ASP A 116 -7.41 -4.39 6.75
C ASP A 116 -6.85 -4.55 5.33
N ASN A 117 -7.63 -4.23 4.31
CA ASN A 117 -7.15 -4.19 2.93
C ASN A 117 -6.10 -3.09 2.72
N PHE A 118 -6.23 -1.95 3.40
CA PHE A 118 -5.23 -0.89 3.37
C PHE A 118 -3.90 -1.37 4.00
N LYS A 119 -3.94 -2.01 5.18
CA LYS A 119 -2.76 -2.62 5.82
C LYS A 119 -2.14 -3.70 4.93
N ALA A 120 -2.96 -4.54 4.29
CA ALA A 120 -2.50 -5.57 3.37
C ALA A 120 -1.76 -4.98 2.15
N ASN A 121 -2.27 -3.89 1.57
CA ASN A 121 -1.56 -3.17 0.49
C ASN A 121 -0.22 -2.60 0.97
N ALA A 122 -0.17 -2.01 2.18
CA ALA A 122 1.09 -1.50 2.74
C ALA A 122 2.10 -2.63 2.98
N ALA A 123 1.65 -3.80 3.46
CA ALA A 123 2.50 -4.98 3.65
C ALA A 123 2.99 -5.54 2.31
N ALA A 124 2.12 -5.65 1.30
CA ALA A 124 2.48 -6.10 -0.04
C ALA A 124 3.49 -5.15 -0.71
N MET A 125 3.36 -3.84 -0.47
CA MET A 125 4.34 -2.84 -0.91
C MET A 125 5.72 -3.10 -0.29
N LYS A 126 5.78 -3.35 1.03
CA LYS A 126 7.03 -3.68 1.72
C LYS A 126 7.69 -4.92 1.14
N GLU A 127 6.91 -5.99 1.01
CA GLU A 127 7.38 -7.28 0.51
C GLU A 127 7.83 -7.22 -0.95
N SER A 128 7.13 -6.47 -1.80
CA SER A 128 7.54 -6.28 -3.21
C SER A 128 8.79 -5.41 -3.34
N ALA A 129 8.95 -4.39 -2.48
CA ALA A 129 10.16 -3.57 -2.45
C ALA A 129 11.38 -4.35 -1.94
N ASP A 130 11.20 -5.23 -0.95
CA ASP A 130 12.22 -6.17 -0.46
C ASP A 130 12.71 -7.10 -1.58
N ARG A 131 11.78 -7.80 -2.24
CA ARG A 131 12.10 -8.65 -3.39
C ARG A 131 12.77 -7.90 -4.54
N LEU A 132 12.32 -6.67 -4.81
CA LEU A 132 12.95 -5.83 -5.82
C LEU A 132 14.40 -5.53 -5.45
N ALA A 133 14.68 -5.17 -4.19
CA ALA A 133 16.03 -4.92 -3.72
C ALA A 133 16.91 -6.17 -3.87
N ASP A 134 16.43 -7.33 -3.40
CA ASP A 134 17.14 -8.60 -3.53
C ASP A 134 17.44 -8.95 -5.00
N ALA A 135 16.48 -8.74 -5.90
CA ALA A 135 16.67 -9.00 -7.32
C ALA A 135 17.63 -8.00 -7.97
N LEU A 136 17.66 -6.74 -7.53
CA LEU A 136 18.59 -5.73 -7.98
C LEU A 136 20.02 -5.99 -7.49
N GLU A 137 20.23 -6.67 -6.37
CA GLU A 137 21.57 -7.04 -5.90
C GLU A 137 22.21 -8.16 -6.76
N LYS A 138 21.40 -9.00 -7.41
CA LYS A 138 21.88 -10.16 -8.19
C LYS A 138 22.55 -9.73 -9.49
N ARG A 139 23.81 -10.14 -9.67
CA ARG A 139 24.50 -10.05 -10.97
C ARG A 139 23.92 -11.09 -11.95
N PRO A 140 23.67 -10.73 -13.22
CA PRO A 140 23.22 -11.70 -14.22
C PRO A 140 24.20 -12.86 -14.38
N THR A 141 23.66 -14.06 -14.38
CA THR A 141 24.37 -15.30 -14.74
C THR A 141 24.31 -15.52 -16.25
N SER A 142 25.08 -16.48 -16.77
CA SER A 142 25.02 -16.88 -18.18
C SER A 142 23.64 -17.37 -18.63
N GLU A 143 22.85 -17.92 -17.70
CA GLU A 143 21.47 -18.35 -17.98
C GLU A 143 20.52 -17.16 -18.09
N ASP A 144 20.68 -16.14 -17.24
CA ASP A 144 19.88 -14.92 -17.31
C ASP A 144 20.02 -14.23 -18.67
N TYR A 145 21.22 -14.22 -19.24
CA TYR A 145 21.46 -13.67 -20.58
C TYR A 145 20.66 -14.40 -21.67
N LYS A 146 20.38 -15.70 -21.51
CA LYS A 146 19.54 -16.46 -22.45
C LYS A 146 18.05 -16.14 -22.28
N GLN A 147 17.64 -15.82 -21.06
CA GLN A 147 16.24 -15.50 -20.71
C GLN A 147 15.88 -14.03 -20.94
N GLY A 148 16.89 -13.20 -21.19
CA GLY A 148 16.78 -11.77 -21.42
C GLY A 148 17.30 -10.99 -20.20
N VAL A 149 18.43 -10.32 -20.40
CA VAL A 149 18.95 -9.31 -19.48
C VAL A 149 18.65 -7.95 -20.07
N TRP A 150 18.00 -7.10 -19.28
CA TRP A 150 17.83 -5.72 -19.66
C TRP A 150 19.10 -4.94 -19.38
N VAL A 151 19.83 -4.58 -20.43
CA VAL A 151 20.97 -3.68 -20.31
C VAL A 151 20.46 -2.29 -20.66
N PRO A 152 20.27 -1.40 -19.66
CA PRO A 152 19.94 -0.02 -19.97
C PRO A 152 21.09 0.59 -20.76
N GLU A 153 20.88 0.80 -22.06
CA GLU A 153 21.85 1.47 -22.91
C GLU A 153 21.88 2.94 -22.51
N TYR A 154 22.86 3.32 -21.70
CA TYR A 154 23.08 4.72 -21.37
C TYR A 154 23.62 5.43 -22.61
N SER A 155 22.79 6.27 -23.23
CA SER A 155 23.15 7.10 -24.38
C SER A 155 24.06 8.26 -23.95
N SER A 156 25.32 7.96 -23.63
CA SER A 156 26.37 8.97 -23.47
C SER A 156 26.97 9.33 -24.83
N PRO A 157 27.01 10.62 -25.22
CA PRO A 157 27.73 11.08 -26.41
C PRO A 157 29.23 10.78 -26.41
N TYR A 158 29.80 10.42 -25.25
CA TYR A 158 31.25 10.26 -25.05
C TYR A 158 31.72 8.82 -24.88
N GLY A 159 30.83 7.84 -25.05
CA GLY A 159 31.18 6.44 -24.92
C GLY A 159 31.53 6.02 -23.48
N ASN A 160 31.25 4.76 -23.21
CA ASN A 160 31.51 4.07 -21.95
C ASN A 160 33.00 3.74 -21.80
N ARG A 161 33.77 4.74 -21.36
CA ARG A 161 35.22 4.64 -21.14
C ARG A 161 35.62 4.32 -19.69
N TRP A 162 34.69 4.33 -18.74
CA TRP A 162 34.99 4.17 -17.31
C TRP A 162 34.01 3.22 -16.65
N GLY A 163 34.56 2.21 -15.96
CA GLY A 163 33.84 1.39 -15.00
C GLY A 163 33.24 0.13 -15.61
N GLU A 164 33.67 -1.00 -15.09
CA GLU A 164 33.05 -2.31 -15.21
C GLU A 164 31.53 -2.16 -15.07
N ARG A 165 30.81 -2.21 -16.19
CA ARG A 165 29.35 -2.10 -16.22
C ARG A 165 28.83 -3.15 -15.24
N ASP A 166 28.03 -2.76 -14.26
CA ASP A 166 27.53 -3.62 -13.18
C ASP A 166 26.70 -4.85 -13.65
N GLY A 167 26.68 -5.12 -14.96
CA GLY A 167 25.79 -6.06 -15.65
C GLY A 167 24.53 -5.34 -16.12
N GLY A 168 23.57 -6.11 -16.60
CA GLY A 168 22.21 -5.61 -16.76
C GLY A 168 21.33 -5.96 -15.57
N ILE A 169 20.07 -5.58 -15.70
CA ILE A 169 18.97 -5.87 -14.80
C ILE A 169 18.36 -7.21 -15.23
N ILE A 170 18.30 -8.17 -14.31
CA ILE A 170 17.66 -9.46 -14.57
C ILE A 170 16.14 -9.30 -14.68
N LYS A 171 15.48 -10.19 -15.42
CA LYS A 171 14.03 -10.16 -15.64
C LYS A 171 13.21 -10.16 -14.34
N GLU A 172 13.69 -10.86 -13.31
CA GLU A 172 13.08 -10.89 -11.98
C GLU A 172 12.94 -9.47 -11.39
N ALA A 173 13.99 -8.66 -11.45
CA ALA A 173 13.97 -7.29 -10.93
C ALA A 173 12.99 -6.39 -11.71
N LEU A 174 12.90 -6.55 -13.04
CA LEU A 174 11.90 -5.84 -13.83
C LEU A 174 10.46 -6.23 -13.45
N ASN A 175 10.22 -7.52 -13.23
CA ASN A 175 8.90 -8.01 -12.83
C ASN A 175 8.51 -7.46 -11.45
N GLU A 176 9.42 -7.46 -10.48
CA GLU A 176 9.15 -6.91 -9.14
C GLU A 176 8.97 -5.39 -9.16
N TYR A 177 9.69 -4.66 -10.00
CA TYR A 177 9.43 -3.23 -10.21
C TYR A 177 8.00 -2.97 -10.74
N MET A 178 7.57 -3.75 -11.75
CA MET A 178 6.22 -3.62 -12.30
C MET A 178 5.15 -4.00 -11.27
N ARG A 179 5.41 -5.01 -10.44
CA ARG A 179 4.53 -5.42 -9.34
C ARG A 179 4.41 -4.30 -8.30
N LEU A 180 5.53 -3.73 -7.87
CA LEU A 180 5.57 -2.62 -6.92
C LEU A 180 4.79 -1.40 -7.47
N ASN A 181 5.01 -1.03 -8.73
CA ASN A 181 4.26 0.04 -9.38
C ASN A 181 2.75 -0.23 -9.42
N THR A 182 2.34 -1.48 -9.67
CA THR A 182 0.93 -1.89 -9.63
C THR A 182 0.32 -1.73 -8.25
N ILE A 183 1.04 -2.13 -7.19
CA ILE A 183 0.61 -1.97 -5.79
C ILE A 183 0.45 -0.48 -5.44
N CYS A 184 1.40 0.36 -5.83
CA CYS A 184 1.32 1.81 -5.65
C CYS A 184 0.06 2.38 -6.31
N ASN A 185 -0.24 1.98 -7.54
CA ASN A 185 -1.42 2.44 -8.27
C ASN A 185 -2.73 1.95 -7.63
N ALA A 186 -2.82 0.68 -7.26
CA ALA A 186 -4.00 0.12 -6.60
C ALA A 186 -4.31 0.83 -5.27
N CYS A 187 -3.27 1.04 -4.44
CA CYS A 187 -3.43 1.75 -3.17
C CYS A 187 -3.89 3.21 -3.39
N HIS A 188 -3.33 3.90 -4.38
CA HIS A 188 -3.76 5.26 -4.70
C HIS A 188 -5.19 5.35 -5.23
N GLN A 189 -5.61 4.41 -6.08
CA GLN A 189 -6.97 4.36 -6.58
C GLN A 189 -8.00 4.12 -5.46
N GLY A 190 -7.70 3.21 -4.53
CA GLY A 190 -8.61 2.86 -3.44
C GLY A 190 -8.65 3.88 -2.28
N TYR A 191 -7.52 4.53 -2.00
CA TYR A 191 -7.32 5.21 -0.71
C TYR A 191 -6.80 6.64 -0.78
N ARG A 192 -6.52 7.18 -1.99
CA ARG A 192 -6.19 8.59 -2.19
C ARG A 192 -7.43 9.35 -2.68
N GLY A 193 -7.69 10.52 -2.10
CA GLY A 193 -8.85 11.34 -2.46
C GLY A 193 -8.86 11.70 -3.95
N SER A 194 -10.04 11.64 -4.58
CA SER A 194 -10.24 11.79 -6.02
C SER A 194 -9.58 13.03 -6.63
N ARG A 195 -9.59 14.17 -5.91
CA ARG A 195 -8.91 15.40 -6.34
C ARG A 195 -7.39 15.26 -6.56
N TRP A 196 -6.80 14.19 -6.04
CA TRP A 196 -5.35 13.93 -6.07
C TRP A 196 -4.99 12.67 -6.86
N GLN A 197 -5.93 12.07 -7.61
CA GLN A 197 -5.69 10.87 -8.41
C GLN A 197 -5.03 11.16 -9.77
N ARG A 198 -4.97 12.43 -10.19
CA ARG A 198 -4.20 12.86 -11.35
C ARG A 198 -2.77 13.19 -10.92
N TRP A 199 -1.82 12.52 -11.54
CA TRP A 199 -0.39 12.78 -11.44
C TRP A 199 0.02 13.87 -12.42
#